data_AF-A0A136PPR3-F1
#
_entry.id   AF-A0A136PPR3-F1
#
_cell.length_a   1.000
_cell.length_b   1.000
_cell.length_c   1.000
_cell.angle_alpha   90.00
_cell.angle_beta   90.00
_cell.angle_gamma   90.00
#
_symmetry.space_group_name_H-M   'P 1'
#
loop_
_entity.id
_entity.type
_entity.pdbx_description
1 polymer ?
#
loop_
_entity_poly.entity_id
_entity_poly.type
_entity_poly.pdbx_seq_one_letter_code
_entity_poly.pdbx_strand_id
1 'polypeptide(L)'
;MAGKTPAARPVDVQGDPEQALTSYRWEVDPETLREIVESPDDLRTIRRRLTEKLGAAIDNRARARLLSLRAVASRLIGELDDALADGRLALTYAEATGELRRTALVQARLANVLRWRGEFAEADRLLARANSPELPDRLRAALHEHAGRSCYDQGRLIEACHHFERALDLRGDGDADLSARVRQALDAVQRRAGDGGFGPYPRSRDELLERPVLPVPARDGDRERWGYADPDGDFVIAPEYAAAQPFHEELAWVRRPDSPGWTLLDRHGVPRFESAWPAVRPFSDGLAWVSPDGAGGWLAVDPDGEVVAHQGFDEVRPYRAGRAAVRRGAGWGAVDTNGRVVVPTRYGGFATTLSDGRRVAGFTDEGLAVVEVNGRQGVLDRTGRMVVEPAHPVLVIHPVAFLVGDGGGRWGALDRHGEPLIDLVHRDRDEVLAEIERLLTDASPVL
;
A
#
# COMPACT_ATOMS: atom_id res chain seq x y z
N MET A 1 18.20 -44.59 2.92
CA MET A 1 17.78 -44.50 1.51
C MET A 1 17.58 -43.04 1.19
N ALA A 2 18.50 -42.43 0.43
CA ALA A 2 18.41 -41.03 0.05
C ALA A 2 17.25 -40.85 -0.94
N GLY A 3 16.23 -40.11 -0.53
CA GLY A 3 15.12 -39.74 -1.39
C GLY A 3 15.64 -38.83 -2.51
N LYS A 4 15.57 -39.32 -3.74
CA LYS A 4 15.91 -38.57 -4.95
C LYS A 4 14.89 -37.44 -5.08
N THR A 5 15.33 -36.19 -4.93
CA THR A 5 14.52 -35.00 -5.24
C THR A 5 13.99 -35.14 -6.67
N PRO A 6 12.67 -34.98 -6.92
CA PRO A 6 12.15 -35.09 -8.28
C PRO A 6 12.82 -34.02 -9.16
N ALA A 7 13.35 -34.44 -10.32
CA ALA A 7 13.98 -33.54 -11.28
C ALA A 7 12.98 -32.46 -11.70
N ALA A 8 13.39 -31.19 -11.63
CA ALA A 8 12.58 -30.05 -12.06
C ALA A 8 12.18 -30.25 -13.53
N ARG A 9 10.90 -29.97 -13.84
CA ARG A 9 10.45 -29.97 -15.25
C ARG A 9 11.26 -28.93 -16.02
N PRO A 10 11.74 -29.24 -17.24
CA PRO A 10 12.46 -28.27 -18.06
C PRO A 10 11.54 -27.08 -18.38
N VAL A 11 12.07 -25.86 -18.25
CA VAL A 11 11.32 -24.62 -18.52
C VAL A 11 11.01 -24.52 -20.02
N ASP A 12 9.74 -24.35 -20.38
CA ASP A 12 9.36 -24.09 -21.76
C ASP A 12 9.66 -22.63 -22.15
N VAL A 13 10.90 -22.39 -22.58
CA VAL A 13 11.36 -21.07 -23.03
C VAL A 13 10.76 -20.65 -24.38
N GLN A 14 10.04 -21.54 -25.08
CA GLN A 14 9.38 -21.28 -26.36
C GLN A 14 7.87 -20.98 -26.22
N GLY A 15 7.27 -21.25 -25.05
CA GLY A 15 5.86 -20.95 -24.68
C GLY A 15 5.56 -19.46 -24.43
N ASP A 16 4.62 -19.05 -23.60
CA ASP A 16 4.46 -17.62 -23.29
C ASP A 16 5.65 -17.12 -22.43
N PRO A 17 6.34 -16.01 -22.78
CA PRO A 17 7.55 -15.62 -22.07
C PRO A 17 7.30 -15.19 -20.61
N GLU A 18 6.09 -14.76 -20.26
CA GLU A 18 5.74 -14.42 -18.88
C GLU A 18 5.53 -15.69 -18.04
N GLN A 19 4.86 -16.69 -18.61
CA GLN A 19 4.69 -18.01 -17.98
C GLN A 19 6.03 -18.74 -17.85
N ALA A 20 6.90 -18.64 -18.86
CA ALA A 20 8.25 -19.21 -18.82
C ALA A 20 9.07 -18.62 -17.67
N LEU A 21 9.06 -17.29 -17.51
CA LEU A 21 9.75 -16.63 -16.40
C LEU A 21 9.13 -16.98 -15.04
N THR A 22 7.80 -17.11 -14.96
CA THR A 22 7.10 -17.48 -13.72
C THR A 22 7.37 -18.91 -13.28
N SER A 23 7.57 -19.81 -14.25
CA SER A 23 7.89 -21.20 -14.00
C SER A 23 9.37 -21.43 -13.72
N TYR A 24 10.21 -20.43 -13.94
CA TYR A 24 11.64 -20.51 -13.71
C TYR A 24 11.91 -20.58 -12.20
N ARG A 25 12.52 -21.67 -11.75
CA ARG A 25 12.92 -21.87 -10.36
C ARG A 25 14.42 -21.61 -10.25
N TRP A 26 14.80 -20.68 -9.41
CA TRP A 26 16.20 -20.45 -9.04
C TRP A 26 16.41 -20.80 -7.58
N GLU A 27 17.59 -21.33 -7.28
CA GLU A 27 18.07 -21.44 -5.91
C GLU A 27 18.54 -20.07 -5.41
N VAL A 28 18.64 -19.95 -4.10
CA VAL A 28 19.20 -18.77 -3.46
C VAL A 28 20.54 -19.17 -2.90
N ASP A 29 21.57 -18.39 -3.17
CA ASP A 29 22.90 -18.60 -2.62
C ASP A 29 22.87 -18.46 -1.09
N PRO A 30 23.37 -19.44 -0.32
CA PRO A 30 23.26 -19.44 1.14
C PRO A 30 24.11 -18.37 1.81
N GLU A 31 25.07 -17.75 1.13
CA GLU A 31 25.94 -16.73 1.72
C GLU A 31 25.48 -15.31 1.36
N THR A 32 25.13 -15.10 0.10
CA THR A 32 24.75 -13.78 -0.44
C THR A 32 23.25 -13.55 -0.47
N LEU A 33 22.44 -14.60 -0.30
CA LEU A 33 20.98 -14.56 -0.45
C LEU A 33 20.50 -14.02 -1.80
N ARG A 34 21.34 -14.15 -2.84
CA ARG A 34 21.04 -13.78 -4.23
C ARG A 34 20.61 -15.01 -5.02
N GLU A 35 19.78 -14.78 -6.02
CA GLU A 35 19.32 -15.82 -6.93
C GLU A 35 20.49 -16.40 -7.76
N ILE A 36 20.63 -17.72 -7.78
CA ILE A 36 21.61 -18.44 -8.61
C ILE A 36 20.95 -18.78 -9.95
N VAL A 37 21.60 -18.38 -11.05
CA VAL A 37 21.12 -18.64 -12.41
C VAL A 37 21.95 -19.75 -13.04
N GLU A 38 21.34 -20.92 -13.24
CA GLU A 38 21.98 -22.08 -13.86
C GLU A 38 22.07 -21.95 -15.39
N SER A 39 21.02 -21.42 -16.02
CA SER A 39 20.91 -21.30 -17.48
C SER A 39 20.69 -19.85 -17.93
N PRO A 40 21.74 -19.02 -18.05
CA PRO A 40 21.61 -17.63 -18.51
C PRO A 40 21.04 -17.50 -19.93
N ASP A 41 21.26 -18.48 -20.80
CA ASP A 41 20.76 -18.46 -22.19
C ASP A 41 19.23 -18.60 -22.29
N ASP A 42 18.63 -19.34 -21.36
CA ASP A 42 17.17 -19.44 -21.24
C ASP A 42 16.57 -18.08 -20.89
N LEU A 43 17.19 -17.37 -19.94
CA LEU A 43 16.77 -16.03 -19.55
C LEU A 43 17.00 -14.99 -20.64
N ARG A 44 18.09 -15.08 -21.42
CA ARG A 44 18.29 -14.24 -22.62
C ARG A 44 17.18 -14.48 -23.64
N THR A 45 16.78 -15.73 -23.84
CA THR A 45 15.66 -16.09 -24.72
C THR A 45 14.36 -15.50 -24.22
N ILE A 46 14.05 -15.65 -22.94
CA ILE A 46 12.86 -15.06 -22.30
C ILE A 46 12.88 -13.53 -22.45
N ARG A 47 14.02 -12.85 -22.17
CA ARG A 47 14.17 -11.40 -22.30
C ARG A 47 13.87 -10.91 -23.71
N ARG A 48 14.42 -11.57 -24.73
CA ARG A 48 14.16 -11.24 -26.15
C ARG A 48 12.66 -11.32 -26.45
N ARG A 49 11.99 -12.37 -25.98
CA ARG A 49 10.56 -12.59 -26.25
C ARG A 49 9.66 -11.64 -25.47
N LEU A 50 10.06 -11.22 -24.27
CA LEU A 50 9.40 -10.12 -23.55
C LEU A 50 9.53 -8.80 -24.33
N THR A 51 10.68 -8.52 -24.95
CA THR A 51 10.87 -7.34 -25.82
C THR A 51 9.95 -7.37 -27.04
N GLU A 52 9.82 -8.51 -27.71
CA GLU A 52 8.90 -8.68 -28.84
C GLU A 52 7.46 -8.41 -28.42
N LYS A 53 7.02 -9.00 -27.29
CA LYS A 53 5.67 -8.79 -26.75
C LYS A 53 5.43 -7.34 -26.32
N LEU A 54 6.43 -6.68 -25.75
CA LEU A 54 6.37 -5.27 -25.37
C LEU A 54 6.17 -4.35 -26.58
N GLY A 55 6.78 -4.68 -27.73
CA GLY A 55 6.59 -3.92 -28.97
C GLY A 55 5.14 -3.85 -29.46
N ALA A 56 4.31 -4.83 -29.06
CA ALA A 56 2.88 -4.87 -29.37
C ALA A 56 1.97 -4.29 -28.26
N ALA A 57 2.53 -3.86 -27.12
CA ALA A 57 1.75 -3.39 -25.98
C ALA A 57 1.20 -1.97 -26.21
N ILE A 58 -0.12 -1.82 -26.12
CA ILE A 58 -0.83 -0.56 -26.40
C ILE A 58 -1.16 0.24 -25.13
N ASP A 59 -1.44 -0.44 -24.02
CA ASP A 59 -1.90 0.16 -22.78
C ASP A 59 -0.84 0.17 -21.66
N ASN A 60 -1.03 1.05 -20.67
CA ASN A 60 -0.10 1.22 -19.55
C ASN A 60 0.00 -0.03 -18.67
N ARG A 61 -1.07 -0.83 -18.56
CA ARG A 61 -1.10 -2.06 -17.75
C ARG A 61 -0.17 -3.12 -18.34
N ALA A 62 -0.25 -3.35 -19.65
CA ALA A 62 0.61 -4.27 -20.38
C ALA A 62 2.06 -3.79 -20.36
N ARG A 63 2.32 -2.50 -20.60
CA ARG A 63 3.68 -1.93 -20.56
C ARG A 63 4.34 -2.09 -19.19
N ALA A 64 3.66 -1.69 -18.11
CA ALA A 64 4.16 -1.85 -16.75
C ALA A 64 4.50 -3.31 -16.41
N ARG A 65 3.62 -4.25 -16.78
CA ARG A 65 3.83 -5.68 -16.53
C ARG A 65 5.04 -6.21 -17.31
N LEU A 66 5.10 -5.97 -18.62
CA LEU A 66 6.15 -6.53 -19.48
C LEU A 66 7.52 -5.93 -19.21
N LEU A 67 7.60 -4.60 -19.02
CA LEU A 67 8.85 -3.94 -18.64
C LEU A 67 9.37 -4.45 -17.29
N SER A 68 8.51 -4.56 -16.26
CA SER A 68 8.96 -5.05 -14.95
C SER A 68 9.40 -6.53 -14.97
N LEU A 69 8.77 -7.38 -15.79
CA LEU A 69 9.25 -8.76 -15.99
C LEU A 69 10.57 -8.81 -16.76
N ARG A 70 10.74 -7.95 -17.77
CA ARG A 70 11.99 -7.83 -18.53
C ARG A 70 13.13 -7.32 -17.65
N ALA A 71 12.85 -6.42 -16.71
CA ALA A 71 13.80 -5.98 -15.70
C ALA A 71 14.27 -7.14 -14.81
N VAL A 72 13.38 -8.06 -14.40
CA VAL A 72 13.77 -9.26 -13.64
C VAL A 72 14.70 -10.15 -14.46
N ALA A 73 14.34 -10.46 -15.72
CA ALA A 73 15.17 -11.28 -16.59
C ALA A 73 16.56 -10.63 -16.82
N SER A 74 16.61 -9.32 -17.02
CA SER A 74 17.85 -8.54 -17.23
C SER A 74 18.72 -8.50 -15.97
N ARG A 75 18.10 -8.35 -14.78
CA ARG A 75 18.79 -8.43 -13.48
C ARG A 75 19.49 -9.77 -13.31
N LEU A 76 18.76 -10.86 -13.55
CA LEU A 76 19.24 -12.22 -13.32
C LEU A 76 20.43 -12.59 -14.22
N ILE A 77 20.52 -12.04 -15.43
CA ILE A 77 21.66 -12.24 -16.34
C ILE A 77 22.76 -11.17 -16.20
N GLY A 78 22.65 -10.27 -15.23
CA GLY A 78 23.68 -9.28 -14.90
C GLY A 78 23.62 -7.95 -15.67
N GLU A 79 22.58 -7.71 -16.48
CA GLU A 79 22.40 -6.46 -17.24
C GLU A 79 21.66 -5.41 -16.37
N LEU A 80 22.35 -4.90 -15.35
CA LEU A 80 21.74 -4.07 -14.30
C LEU A 80 21.33 -2.66 -14.75
N ASP A 81 21.97 -2.09 -15.78
CA ASP A 81 21.60 -0.78 -16.33
C ASP A 81 20.28 -0.87 -17.12
N ASP A 82 20.16 -1.89 -17.98
CA ASP A 82 18.93 -2.16 -18.73
C ASP A 82 17.78 -2.51 -17.78
N ALA A 83 18.05 -3.34 -16.76
CA ALA A 83 17.08 -3.68 -15.73
C ALA A 83 16.57 -2.44 -14.97
N LEU A 84 17.46 -1.48 -14.67
CA LEU A 84 17.11 -0.25 -13.96
C LEU A 84 16.24 0.66 -14.84
N ALA A 85 16.62 0.83 -16.11
CA ALA A 85 15.86 1.63 -17.07
C ALA A 85 14.44 1.07 -17.25
N ASP A 86 14.32 -0.25 -17.43
CA ASP A 86 13.03 -0.94 -17.54
C ASP A 86 12.21 -0.83 -16.26
N GLY A 87 12.82 -1.03 -15.10
CA GLY A 87 12.14 -0.97 -13.81
C GLY A 87 11.57 0.42 -13.51
N ARG A 88 12.34 1.48 -13.78
CA ARG A 88 11.88 2.88 -13.60
C ARG A 88 10.74 3.22 -14.56
N LEU A 89 10.87 2.85 -15.84
CA LEU A 89 9.81 3.09 -16.82
C LEU A 89 8.54 2.28 -16.49
N ALA A 90 8.69 1.04 -16.03
CA ALA A 90 7.58 0.23 -15.57
C ALA A 90 6.84 0.89 -14.41
N LEU A 91 7.57 1.51 -13.47
CA LEU A 91 6.98 2.17 -12.30
C LEU A 91 6.10 3.35 -12.73
N THR A 92 6.59 4.19 -13.65
CA THR A 92 5.79 5.30 -14.21
C THR A 92 4.48 4.80 -14.83
N TYR A 93 4.53 3.73 -15.62
CA TYR A 93 3.30 3.15 -16.19
C TYR A 93 2.38 2.54 -15.13
N ALA A 94 2.94 1.90 -14.10
CA ALA A 94 2.17 1.30 -13.02
C ALA A 94 1.44 2.37 -12.20
N GLU A 95 2.13 3.44 -11.79
CA GLU A 95 1.55 4.58 -11.08
C GLU A 95 0.44 5.25 -11.89
N ALA A 96 0.63 5.40 -13.21
CA ALA A 96 -0.39 5.94 -14.10
C ALA A 96 -1.66 5.06 -14.15
N THR A 97 -1.56 3.76 -13.87
CA THR A 97 -2.74 2.89 -13.74
C THR A 97 -3.46 3.08 -12.41
N GLY A 98 -2.76 3.53 -11.36
CA GLY A 98 -3.26 3.67 -9.99
C GLY A 98 -3.77 2.36 -9.36
N GLU A 99 -3.30 1.21 -9.85
CA GLU A 99 -3.58 -0.09 -9.24
C GLU A 99 -2.51 -0.40 -8.18
N LEU A 100 -2.91 -0.52 -6.91
CA LEU A 100 -2.00 -0.73 -5.78
C LEU A 100 -1.12 -1.98 -5.97
N ARG A 101 -1.73 -3.13 -6.22
CA ARG A 101 -1.02 -4.41 -6.39
C ARG A 101 0.02 -4.36 -7.50
N ARG A 102 -0.31 -3.73 -8.65
CA ARG A 102 0.65 -3.59 -9.76
C ARG A 102 1.81 -2.71 -9.34
N THR A 103 1.51 -1.56 -8.76
CA THR A 103 2.53 -0.60 -8.33
C THR A 103 3.48 -1.25 -7.32
N ALA A 104 2.95 -1.97 -6.32
CA ALA A 104 3.75 -2.69 -5.33
C ALA A 104 4.64 -3.78 -5.97
N LEU A 105 4.13 -4.56 -6.92
CA LEU A 105 4.93 -5.56 -7.65
C LEU A 105 6.08 -4.93 -8.42
N VAL A 106 5.83 -3.82 -9.11
CA VAL A 106 6.86 -3.11 -9.88
C VAL A 106 7.90 -2.48 -8.96
N GLN A 107 7.47 -1.85 -7.86
CA GLN A 107 8.37 -1.31 -6.84
C GLN A 107 9.27 -2.40 -6.24
N ALA A 108 8.73 -3.57 -5.92
CA ALA A 108 9.49 -4.70 -5.40
C ALA A 108 10.56 -5.20 -6.39
N ARG A 109 10.19 -5.37 -7.67
CA ARG A 109 11.13 -5.79 -8.72
C ARG A 109 12.24 -4.77 -8.94
N LEU A 110 11.88 -3.49 -9.01
CA LEU A 110 12.85 -2.39 -9.13
C LEU A 110 13.78 -2.33 -7.90
N ALA A 111 13.25 -2.53 -6.70
CA ALA A 111 14.04 -2.61 -5.48
C ALA A 111 15.07 -3.74 -5.53
N ASN A 112 14.73 -4.91 -6.09
CA ASN A 112 15.69 -6.00 -6.28
C ASN A 112 16.79 -5.65 -7.29
N VAL A 113 16.49 -4.88 -8.34
CA VAL A 113 17.52 -4.36 -9.26
C VAL A 113 18.47 -3.43 -8.51
N LEU A 114 17.93 -2.47 -7.76
CA LEU A 114 18.71 -1.51 -6.97
C LEU A 114 19.55 -2.21 -5.90
N ARG A 115 19.01 -3.24 -5.24
CA ARG A 115 19.74 -4.09 -4.28
C ARG A 115 20.98 -4.70 -4.93
N TRP A 116 20.84 -5.31 -6.12
CA TRP A 116 21.98 -5.90 -6.84
C TRP A 116 23.02 -4.88 -7.28
N ARG A 117 22.61 -3.63 -7.53
CA ARG A 117 23.49 -2.50 -7.83
C ARG A 117 24.15 -1.89 -6.58
N GLY A 118 23.73 -2.27 -5.37
CA GLY A 118 24.18 -1.66 -4.11
C GLY A 118 23.52 -0.30 -3.80
N GLU A 119 22.47 0.08 -4.53
CA GLU A 119 21.70 1.31 -4.31
C GLU A 119 20.63 1.09 -3.24
N PHE A 120 21.08 0.68 -2.04
CA PHE A 120 20.20 0.11 -1.02
C PHE A 120 19.19 1.09 -0.42
N ALA A 121 19.54 2.37 -0.28
CA ALA A 121 18.63 3.36 0.30
C ALA A 121 17.35 3.53 -0.57
N GLU A 122 17.50 3.53 -1.89
CA GLU A 122 16.35 3.59 -2.81
C GLU A 122 15.58 2.26 -2.81
N ALA A 123 16.28 1.12 -2.76
CA ALA A 123 15.64 -0.19 -2.67
C ALA A 123 14.75 -0.33 -1.41
N ASP A 124 15.29 0.02 -0.24
CA ASP A 124 14.58 -0.05 1.03
C ASP A 124 13.35 0.88 1.04
N ARG A 125 13.50 2.10 0.48
CA ARG A 125 12.38 3.05 0.30
C ARG A 125 11.26 2.47 -0.56
N LEU A 126 11.61 1.84 -1.69
CA LEU A 126 10.61 1.23 -2.57
C LEU A 126 9.89 0.06 -1.91
N LEU A 127 10.60 -0.80 -1.17
CA LEU A 127 9.97 -1.91 -0.44
C LEU A 127 9.07 -1.40 0.70
N ALA A 128 9.47 -0.36 1.42
CA ALA A 128 8.66 0.27 2.46
C ALA A 128 7.39 0.96 1.91
N ARG A 129 7.46 1.54 0.70
CA ARG A 129 6.31 2.09 -0.03
C ARG A 129 5.37 1.00 -0.54
N ALA A 130 5.93 -0.08 -1.07
CA ALA A 130 5.16 -1.19 -1.63
C ALA A 130 4.35 -1.95 -0.58
N ASN A 131 4.79 -1.98 0.69
CA ASN A 131 4.17 -2.78 1.75
C ASN A 131 2.89 -2.15 2.33
N SER A 132 1.82 -2.09 1.54
CA SER A 132 0.48 -1.75 2.05
C SER A 132 -0.16 -2.94 2.75
N PRO A 133 -0.88 -2.73 3.88
CA PRO A 133 -1.64 -3.78 4.54
C PRO A 133 -2.89 -4.22 3.76
N GLU A 134 -3.27 -3.51 2.69
CA GLU A 134 -4.38 -3.90 1.80
C GLU A 134 -3.95 -4.85 0.67
N LEU A 135 -2.67 -5.23 0.61
CA LEU A 135 -2.18 -6.22 -0.34
C LEU A 135 -2.43 -7.66 0.14
N PRO A 136 -2.48 -8.63 -0.79
CA PRO A 136 -2.56 -10.04 -0.41
C PRO A 136 -1.36 -10.46 0.44
N ASP A 137 -1.59 -11.28 1.47
CA ASP A 137 -0.55 -11.73 2.41
C ASP A 137 0.63 -12.42 1.70
N ARG A 138 0.37 -13.14 0.60
CA ARG A 138 1.42 -13.72 -0.23
C ARG A 138 2.40 -12.69 -0.78
N LEU A 139 1.89 -11.57 -1.30
CA LEU A 139 2.74 -10.50 -1.81
C LEU A 139 3.45 -9.77 -0.68
N ARG A 140 2.76 -9.54 0.45
CA ARG A 140 3.36 -8.91 1.63
C ARG A 140 4.48 -9.75 2.24
N ALA A 141 4.30 -11.07 2.32
CA ALA A 141 5.33 -12.00 2.77
C ALA A 141 6.57 -11.93 1.87
N ALA A 142 6.36 -11.90 0.55
CA ALA A 142 7.46 -11.75 -0.41
C ALA A 142 8.15 -10.37 -0.29
N LEU A 143 7.40 -9.28 -0.12
CA LEU A 143 7.97 -7.94 0.14
C LEU A 143 8.87 -7.94 1.39
N HIS A 144 8.41 -8.58 2.47
CA HIS A 144 9.18 -8.75 3.68
C HIS A 144 10.42 -9.64 3.48
N GLU A 145 10.30 -10.75 2.75
CA GLU A 145 11.45 -11.59 2.38
C GLU A 145 12.53 -10.77 1.64
N HIS A 146 12.15 -9.96 0.65
CA HIS A 146 13.08 -9.12 -0.11
C HIS A 146 13.67 -7.96 0.71
N ALA A 147 12.87 -7.35 1.59
CA ALA A 147 13.36 -6.33 2.54
C ALA A 147 14.37 -6.93 3.53
N GLY A 148 14.12 -8.14 4.03
CA GLY A 148 15.05 -8.87 4.88
C GLY A 148 16.38 -9.14 4.19
N ARG A 149 16.37 -9.58 2.92
CA ARG A 149 17.59 -9.76 2.12
C ARG A 149 18.34 -8.45 1.87
N SER A 150 17.63 -7.35 1.60
CA SER A 150 18.26 -6.02 1.47
C SER A 150 18.95 -5.58 2.75
N CYS A 151 18.32 -5.81 3.92
CA CYS A 151 18.91 -5.51 5.22
C CYS A 151 20.11 -6.41 5.53
N TYR A 152 20.03 -7.69 5.16
CA TYR A 152 21.13 -8.63 5.28
C TYR A 152 22.36 -8.18 4.48
N ASP A 153 22.20 -7.80 3.20
CA ASP A 153 23.29 -7.28 2.37
C ASP A 153 24.03 -6.12 3.05
N GLN A 154 23.28 -5.26 3.74
CA GLN A 154 23.76 -4.07 4.45
C GLN A 154 24.28 -4.34 5.87
N GLY A 155 24.24 -5.59 6.35
CA GLY A 155 24.66 -5.95 7.71
C GLY A 155 23.71 -5.48 8.82
N ARG A 156 22.47 -5.08 8.48
CA ARG A 156 21.43 -4.75 9.46
C ARG A 156 20.65 -6.01 9.84
N LEU A 157 21.29 -6.87 10.63
CA LEU A 157 20.81 -8.24 10.84
C LEU A 157 19.56 -8.31 11.72
N ILE A 158 19.40 -7.42 12.71
CA ILE A 158 18.15 -7.34 13.51
C ILE A 158 16.97 -6.98 12.62
N GLU A 159 17.13 -5.95 11.77
CA GLU A 159 16.10 -5.51 10.82
C GLU A 159 15.76 -6.62 9.81
N ALA A 160 16.78 -7.38 9.37
CA ALA A 160 16.59 -8.55 8.53
C ALA A 160 15.74 -9.64 9.23
N CYS A 161 16.05 -10.00 10.47
CA CYS A 161 15.27 -10.97 11.26
C CYS A 161 13.81 -10.55 11.39
N HIS A 162 13.54 -9.30 11.78
CA HIS A 162 12.16 -8.81 11.91
C HIS A 162 11.36 -8.94 10.60
N HIS A 163 11.99 -8.68 9.47
CA HIS A 163 11.37 -8.87 8.17
C HIS A 163 11.12 -10.35 7.83
N PHE A 164 12.08 -11.23 8.11
CA PHE A 164 11.91 -12.67 7.90
C PHE A 164 10.83 -13.28 8.80
N GLU A 165 10.78 -12.91 10.08
CA GLU A 165 9.71 -13.29 11.00
C GLU A 165 8.35 -12.83 10.46
N ARG A 166 8.26 -11.57 10.00
CA ARG A 166 7.01 -11.06 9.45
C ARG A 166 6.56 -11.80 8.19
N ALA A 167 7.48 -12.26 7.37
CA ALA A 167 7.15 -13.10 6.21
C ALA A 167 6.57 -14.46 6.64
N LEU A 168 7.12 -15.07 7.70
CA LEU A 168 6.61 -16.31 8.28
C LEU A 168 5.26 -16.13 8.97
N ASP A 169 5.04 -15.04 9.70
CA ASP A 169 3.73 -14.74 10.32
C ASP A 169 2.61 -14.65 9.29
N LEU A 170 2.92 -14.10 8.10
CA LEU A 170 1.95 -13.91 7.03
C LEU A 170 1.64 -15.22 6.29
N ARG A 171 2.64 -16.09 6.05
CA ARG A 171 2.51 -17.21 5.11
C ARG A 171 3.32 -18.47 5.45
N GLY A 172 4.00 -18.55 6.59
CA GLY A 172 4.90 -19.65 6.95
C GLY A 172 4.23 -21.03 6.87
N ASP A 173 3.05 -21.17 7.45
CA ASP A 173 2.29 -22.44 7.47
C ASP A 173 1.64 -22.79 6.12
N GLY A 174 1.45 -21.80 5.24
CA GLY A 174 0.77 -21.93 3.95
C GLY A 174 1.68 -21.94 2.72
N ASP A 175 3.00 -21.78 2.89
CA ASP A 175 3.97 -21.71 1.79
C ASP A 175 5.30 -22.36 2.21
N ALA A 176 5.46 -23.65 1.91
CA ALA A 176 6.65 -24.43 2.28
C ALA A 176 7.93 -23.90 1.59
N ASP A 177 7.80 -23.39 0.36
CA ASP A 177 8.92 -22.83 -0.40
C ASP A 177 9.41 -21.53 0.25
N LEU A 178 8.47 -20.64 0.64
CA LEU A 178 8.80 -19.44 1.41
C LEU A 178 9.48 -19.81 2.73
N SER A 179 8.88 -20.75 3.48
CA SER A 179 9.43 -21.22 4.75
C SER A 179 10.86 -21.75 4.60
N ALA A 180 11.16 -22.51 3.55
CA ALA A 180 12.51 -23.00 3.28
C ALA A 180 13.50 -21.86 2.98
N ARG A 181 13.13 -20.91 2.10
CA ARG A 181 13.99 -19.76 1.77
C ARG A 181 14.24 -18.85 2.97
N VAL A 182 13.22 -18.60 3.79
CA VAL A 182 13.36 -17.76 5.00
C VAL A 182 14.23 -18.44 6.05
N ARG A 183 14.10 -19.76 6.25
CA ARG A 183 15.01 -20.49 7.16
C ARG A 183 16.47 -20.40 6.70
N GLN A 184 16.73 -20.61 5.41
CA GLN A 184 18.08 -20.45 4.86
C GLN A 184 18.63 -19.02 5.08
N ALA A 185 17.77 -18.01 4.95
CA ALA A 185 18.15 -16.62 5.21
C ALA A 185 18.46 -16.36 6.70
N LEU A 186 17.69 -16.93 7.62
CA LEU A 186 17.96 -16.86 9.06
C LEU A 186 19.25 -17.59 9.44
N ASP A 187 19.55 -18.74 8.82
CA ASP A 187 20.82 -19.44 9.01
C ASP A 187 22.01 -18.60 8.52
N ALA A 188 21.85 -17.86 7.41
CA ALA A 188 22.85 -16.91 6.92
C ALA A 188 23.04 -15.72 7.87
N VAL A 189 21.94 -15.17 8.40
CA VAL A 189 21.98 -14.12 9.44
C VAL A 189 22.75 -14.60 10.66
N GLN A 190 22.44 -15.79 11.18
CA GLN A 190 23.10 -16.33 12.37
C GLN A 190 24.61 -16.49 12.16
N ARG A 191 25.04 -17.00 11.00
CA ARG A 191 26.46 -17.12 10.66
C ARG A 191 27.14 -15.75 10.64
N ARG A 192 26.58 -14.78 9.90
CA ARG A 192 27.15 -13.44 9.77
C ARG A 192 27.18 -12.66 11.10
N ALA A 193 26.17 -12.86 11.95
CA ALA A 193 26.13 -12.27 13.29
C ALA A 193 27.21 -12.83 14.22
N GLY A 194 27.61 -14.10 14.04
CA GLY A 194 28.70 -14.71 14.79
C GLY A 194 30.05 -14.03 14.57
N ASP A 195 30.28 -13.50 13.36
CA ASP A 195 31.55 -12.88 12.97
C ASP A 195 31.59 -11.36 13.24
N GLY A 196 30.46 -10.67 13.10
CA GLY A 196 30.39 -9.20 13.10
C GLY A 196 29.34 -8.57 14.02
N GLY A 197 28.64 -9.37 14.83
CA GLY A 197 27.48 -8.91 15.60
C GLY A 197 26.27 -8.60 14.72
N PHE A 198 25.18 -8.15 15.34
CA PHE A 198 23.89 -7.96 14.65
C PHE A 198 23.74 -6.62 13.89
N GLY A 199 24.73 -5.74 13.97
CA GLY A 199 24.66 -4.41 13.37
C GLY A 199 23.78 -3.43 14.18
N PRO A 200 23.29 -2.35 13.53
CA PRO A 200 22.54 -1.29 14.21
C PRO A 200 21.11 -1.73 14.55
N TYR A 201 20.44 -0.92 15.37
CA TYR A 201 19.01 -1.09 15.65
C TYR A 201 18.16 -0.92 14.38
N PRO A 202 17.02 -1.64 14.30
CA PRO A 202 16.11 -1.54 13.17
C PRO A 202 15.56 -0.13 12.98
N ARG A 203 15.48 0.31 11.73
CA ARG A 203 14.80 1.56 11.36
C ARG A 203 13.30 1.36 11.30
N SER A 204 12.57 2.39 11.66
CA SER A 204 11.13 2.52 11.46
C SER A 204 10.79 2.78 9.99
N ARG A 205 9.52 2.54 9.63
CA ARG A 205 9.02 2.88 8.29
C ARG A 205 9.10 4.37 7.99
N ASP A 206 8.92 5.23 8.99
CA ASP A 206 8.98 6.68 8.79
C ASP A 206 10.41 7.15 8.56
N GLU A 207 11.41 6.59 9.26
CA GLU A 207 12.83 6.85 8.98
C GLU A 207 13.22 6.41 7.56
N LEU A 208 12.78 5.22 7.13
CA LEU A 208 13.01 4.73 5.78
C LEU A 208 12.46 5.68 4.72
N LEU A 209 11.26 6.18 4.95
CA LEU A 209 10.58 7.10 4.03
C LEU A 209 11.05 8.56 4.17
N GLU A 210 12.04 8.82 5.03
CA GLU A 210 12.56 10.15 5.36
C GLU A 210 11.44 11.12 5.78
N ARG A 211 10.44 10.58 6.48
CA ARG A 211 9.34 11.37 7.01
C ARG A 211 9.84 12.13 8.24
N PRO A 212 9.57 13.44 8.33
CA PRO A 212 10.00 14.21 9.49
C PRO A 212 9.29 13.70 10.75
N VAL A 213 10.03 13.62 11.85
CA VAL A 213 9.43 13.43 13.18
C VAL A 213 8.69 14.72 13.52
N LEU A 214 7.37 14.63 13.63
CA LEU A 214 6.53 15.77 13.90
C LEU A 214 6.35 15.94 15.42
N PRO A 215 6.42 17.17 15.94
CA PRO A 215 6.09 17.44 17.33
C PRO A 215 4.67 16.98 17.67
N VAL A 216 4.44 16.51 18.89
CA VAL A 216 3.11 16.04 19.34
C VAL A 216 2.45 17.09 20.24
N PRO A 217 1.11 17.28 20.18
CA PRO A 217 0.44 18.19 21.07
C PRO A 217 0.68 17.82 22.54
N ALA A 218 1.16 18.79 23.33
CA ALA A 218 1.43 18.62 24.75
C ALA A 218 0.77 19.78 25.52
N ARG A 219 0.20 19.47 26.70
CA ARG A 219 -0.47 20.45 27.55
C ARG A 219 0.43 20.80 28.72
N ASP A 220 0.69 22.09 28.89
CA ASP A 220 1.30 22.62 30.10
C ASP A 220 0.26 22.61 31.23
N GLY A 221 0.56 21.87 32.29
CA GLY A 221 -0.31 21.72 33.45
C GLY A 221 -0.49 23.02 34.24
N ASP A 222 0.52 23.90 34.26
CA ASP A 222 0.47 25.12 35.06
C ASP A 222 -0.31 26.23 34.37
N ARG A 223 -0.16 26.35 33.05
CA ARG A 223 -0.82 27.39 32.23
C ARG A 223 -2.15 26.95 31.64
N GLU A 224 -2.44 25.65 31.71
CA GLU A 224 -3.56 25.01 31.01
C GLU A 224 -3.57 25.28 29.49
N ARG A 225 -2.41 25.54 28.89
CA ARG A 225 -2.23 25.83 27.47
C ARG A 225 -1.59 24.66 26.73
N TRP A 226 -1.89 24.57 25.44
CA TRP A 226 -1.32 23.60 24.53
C TRP A 226 -0.13 24.19 23.78
N GLY A 227 0.91 23.39 23.64
CA GLY A 227 2.05 23.59 22.74
C GLY A 227 2.34 22.28 22.01
N TYR A 228 3.56 22.14 21.50
CA TYR A 228 4.01 20.87 20.93
C TYR A 228 5.38 20.48 21.48
N ALA A 229 5.52 19.20 21.78
CA ALA A 229 6.72 18.61 22.34
C ALA A 229 7.39 17.66 21.34
N ASP A 230 8.70 17.52 21.46
CA ASP A 230 9.47 16.50 20.77
C ASP A 230 9.32 15.11 21.46
N PRO A 231 9.97 14.04 20.95
CA PRO A 231 9.92 12.72 21.58
C PRO A 231 10.50 12.66 23.00
N ASP A 232 11.38 13.60 23.38
CA ASP A 232 11.96 13.68 24.72
C ASP A 232 11.01 14.37 25.71
N GLY A 233 9.92 14.98 25.20
CA GLY A 233 8.89 15.65 25.97
C GLY A 233 9.16 17.14 26.16
N ASP A 234 10.20 17.68 25.52
CA ASP A 234 10.55 19.09 25.60
C ASP A 234 9.69 19.90 24.62
N PHE A 235 9.14 21.01 25.08
CA PHE A 235 8.34 21.91 24.23
C PHE A 235 9.21 22.56 23.15
N VAL A 236 9.04 22.12 21.91
CA VAL A 236 9.62 22.75 20.71
C VAL A 236 8.74 23.84 20.12
N ILE A 237 7.44 23.84 20.44
CA ILE A 237 6.52 24.94 20.21
C ILE A 237 5.88 25.29 21.55
N ALA A 238 6.05 26.55 21.98
CA ALA A 238 5.64 27.00 23.31
C ALA A 238 4.14 26.79 23.58
N PRO A 239 3.75 26.46 24.83
CA PRO A 239 2.36 26.26 25.20
C PRO A 239 1.61 27.59 25.34
N GLU A 240 1.12 28.09 24.22
CA GLU A 240 0.42 29.38 24.12
C GLU A 240 -1.04 29.24 23.65
N TYR A 241 -1.42 28.04 23.20
CA TYR A 241 -2.70 27.80 22.53
C TYR A 241 -3.79 27.31 23.48
N ALA A 242 -5.03 27.70 23.24
CA ALA A 242 -6.19 27.15 23.93
C ALA A 242 -6.55 25.73 23.44
N ALA A 243 -6.20 25.39 22.21
CA ALA A 243 -6.32 24.05 21.64
C ALA A 243 -5.26 23.82 20.56
N ALA A 244 -4.85 22.56 20.38
CA ALA A 244 -3.92 22.13 19.34
C ALA A 244 -4.36 20.77 18.78
N GLN A 245 -4.39 20.63 17.46
CA GLN A 245 -4.58 19.34 16.77
C GLN A 245 -3.23 18.70 16.48
N PRO A 246 -3.13 17.36 16.35
CA PRO A 246 -1.90 16.71 15.88
C PRO A 246 -1.44 17.24 14.53
N PHE A 247 -0.14 17.20 14.29
CA PHE A 247 0.40 17.46 12.96
C PHE A 247 0.00 16.37 11.97
N HIS A 248 -0.45 16.80 10.79
CA HIS A 248 -0.71 15.97 9.62
C HIS A 248 -0.10 16.67 8.41
N GLU A 249 0.71 15.94 7.64
CA GLU A 249 1.38 16.51 6.44
C GLU A 249 2.21 17.75 6.77
N GLU A 250 2.92 17.72 7.90
CA GLU A 250 3.76 18.82 8.42
C GLU A 250 2.98 20.09 8.80
N LEU A 251 1.65 20.02 8.88
CA LEU A 251 0.75 21.11 9.21
C LEU A 251 -0.12 20.78 10.43
N ALA A 252 -0.42 21.78 11.26
CA ALA A 252 -1.31 21.59 12.41
C ALA A 252 -2.20 22.80 12.66
N TRP A 253 -3.45 22.53 13.04
CA TRP A 253 -4.38 23.57 13.46
C TRP A 253 -4.25 23.85 14.96
N VAL A 254 -4.12 25.12 15.32
CA VAL A 254 -4.16 25.61 16.71
C VAL A 254 -5.22 26.68 16.88
N ARG A 255 -5.71 26.86 18.10
CA ARG A 255 -6.61 27.98 18.44
C ARG A 255 -5.99 28.83 19.52
N ARG A 256 -5.85 30.13 19.26
CA ARG A 256 -5.37 31.09 20.27
C ARG A 256 -6.46 31.38 21.30
N PRO A 257 -6.10 31.75 22.55
CA PRO A 257 -7.09 32.03 23.60
C PRO A 257 -8.02 33.21 23.30
N ASP A 258 -7.55 34.17 22.50
CA ASP A 258 -8.21 35.41 22.14
C ASP A 258 -8.88 35.39 20.75
N SER A 259 -8.74 34.29 20.00
CA SER A 259 -9.34 34.14 18.68
C SER A 259 -10.40 33.03 18.66
N PRO A 260 -11.59 33.30 18.10
CA PRO A 260 -12.59 32.26 17.90
C PRO A 260 -12.23 31.28 16.78
N GLY A 261 -11.31 31.66 15.87
CA GLY A 261 -10.92 30.88 14.71
C GLY A 261 -9.62 30.08 14.90
N TRP A 262 -9.38 29.13 14.00
CA TRP A 262 -8.17 28.32 13.99
C TRP A 262 -7.05 28.96 13.14
N THR A 263 -5.81 28.78 13.57
CA THR A 263 -4.59 29.17 12.87
C THR A 263 -3.85 27.91 12.42
N LEU A 264 -3.38 27.90 11.18
CA LEU A 264 -2.55 26.83 10.63
C LEU A 264 -1.09 27.12 10.91
N LEU A 265 -0.38 26.18 11.52
CA LEU A 265 1.06 26.22 11.73
C LEU A 265 1.76 25.25 10.80
N ASP A 266 2.98 25.58 10.39
CA ASP A 266 3.92 24.56 9.93
C ASP A 266 4.64 23.87 11.09
N ARG A 267 5.43 22.83 10.76
CA ARG A 267 6.22 22.03 11.71
C ARG A 267 7.16 22.81 12.62
N HIS A 268 7.49 24.06 12.28
CA HIS A 268 8.34 24.93 13.10
C HIS A 268 7.52 25.87 14.00
N GLY A 269 6.19 25.73 14.00
CA GLY A 269 5.29 26.60 14.74
C GLY A 269 5.07 27.96 14.09
N VAL A 270 5.51 28.15 12.83
CA VAL A 270 5.31 29.40 12.12
C VAL A 270 3.87 29.43 11.58
N PRO A 271 3.07 30.46 11.91
CA PRO A 271 1.74 30.62 11.34
C PRO A 271 1.81 30.75 9.82
N ARG A 272 1.13 29.87 9.10
CA ARG A 272 0.94 29.91 7.64
C ARG A 272 -0.32 30.68 7.26
N PHE A 273 -1.38 30.47 8.02
CA PHE A 273 -2.69 31.01 7.71
C PHE A 273 -3.50 31.23 8.99
N GLU A 274 -4.14 32.39 9.11
CA GLU A 274 -5.03 32.71 10.21
C GLU A 274 -6.47 32.76 9.70
N SER A 275 -7.33 31.91 10.25
CA SER A 275 -8.72 31.79 9.82
C SER A 275 -9.68 32.39 10.83
N ALA A 276 -10.86 32.79 10.35
CA ALA A 276 -12.01 33.04 11.19
C ALA A 276 -12.92 31.80 11.32
N TRP A 277 -12.49 30.63 10.84
CA TRP A 277 -13.33 29.44 10.83
C TRP A 277 -13.43 28.83 12.22
N PRO A 278 -14.64 28.64 12.77
CA PRO A 278 -14.83 28.07 14.09
C PRO A 278 -14.48 26.57 14.18
N ALA A 279 -14.54 25.84 13.05
CA ALA A 279 -14.22 24.42 13.01
C ALA A 279 -13.34 24.05 11.81
N VAL A 280 -12.36 23.18 12.08
CA VAL A 280 -11.39 22.66 11.11
C VAL A 280 -11.13 21.18 11.37
N ARG A 281 -10.72 20.45 10.35
CA ARG A 281 -10.21 19.07 10.43
C ARG A 281 -8.77 19.02 9.88
N PRO A 282 -7.97 18.02 10.29
CA PRO A 282 -6.59 17.90 9.85
C PRO A 282 -6.44 17.78 8.32
N PHE A 283 -5.26 18.13 7.83
CA PHE A 283 -4.86 17.92 6.44
C PHE A 283 -4.79 16.42 6.09
N SER A 284 -5.18 16.11 4.86
CA SER A 284 -5.11 14.78 4.25
C SER A 284 -5.06 14.93 2.74
N ASP A 285 -4.14 14.24 2.07
CA ASP A 285 -3.82 14.38 0.64
C ASP A 285 -3.73 15.85 0.18
N GLY A 286 -3.10 16.71 0.99
CA GLY A 286 -2.85 18.12 0.69
C GLY A 286 -4.03 19.07 0.97
N LEU A 287 -5.16 18.58 1.50
CA LEU A 287 -6.35 19.41 1.77
C LEU A 287 -6.87 19.23 3.19
N ALA A 288 -7.46 20.30 3.75
CA ALA A 288 -8.17 20.28 5.02
C ALA A 288 -9.65 20.64 4.85
N TRP A 289 -10.48 20.18 5.78
CA TRP A 289 -11.89 20.57 5.84
C TRP A 289 -12.10 21.69 6.86
N VAL A 290 -12.81 22.74 6.46
CA VAL A 290 -13.13 23.88 7.32
C VAL A 290 -14.62 24.18 7.26
N SER A 291 -15.20 24.70 8.34
CA SER A 291 -16.62 25.01 8.43
C SER A 291 -16.80 26.43 8.98
N PRO A 292 -17.30 27.37 8.16
CA PRO A 292 -17.62 28.73 8.59
C PRO A 292 -18.69 28.79 9.69
N ASP A 293 -19.64 27.84 9.69
CA ASP A 293 -20.78 27.81 10.63
C ASP A 293 -20.53 26.89 11.85
N GLY A 294 -19.38 26.19 11.88
CA GLY A 294 -18.94 25.36 13.00
C GLY A 294 -19.56 23.97 13.10
N ALA A 295 -20.70 23.72 12.45
CA ALA A 295 -21.46 22.46 12.59
C ALA A 295 -21.85 21.80 11.25
N GLY A 296 -21.48 22.39 10.10
CA GLY A 296 -21.86 21.94 8.77
C GLY A 296 -21.32 22.87 7.68
N GLY A 297 -21.74 22.70 6.43
CA GLY A 297 -21.25 23.54 5.33
C GLY A 297 -19.73 23.44 5.14
N TRP A 298 -19.18 22.24 5.31
CA TRP A 298 -17.75 21.97 5.19
C TRP A 298 -17.25 22.28 3.78
N LEU A 299 -16.15 23.04 3.72
CA LEU A 299 -15.41 23.40 2.51
C LEU A 299 -14.00 22.79 2.58
N ALA A 300 -13.44 22.42 1.43
CA ALA A 300 -12.05 21.96 1.35
C ALA A 300 -11.15 23.16 1.06
N VAL A 301 -10.02 23.26 1.78
CA VAL A 301 -9.00 24.29 1.59
C VAL A 301 -7.62 23.69 1.40
N ASP A 302 -6.77 24.38 0.67
CA ASP A 302 -5.35 24.07 0.54
C ASP A 302 -4.51 24.67 1.70
N PRO A 303 -3.19 24.42 1.76
CA PRO A 303 -2.32 24.97 2.81
C PRO A 303 -2.20 26.50 2.84
N ASP A 304 -2.53 27.18 1.74
CA ASP A 304 -2.53 28.64 1.65
C ASP A 304 -3.88 29.24 2.11
N GLY A 305 -4.86 28.38 2.41
CA GLY A 305 -6.20 28.77 2.87
C GLY A 305 -7.18 29.04 1.72
N GLU A 306 -6.79 28.76 0.48
CA GLU A 306 -7.66 28.93 -0.68
C GLU A 306 -8.72 27.83 -0.70
N VAL A 307 -9.97 28.23 -0.94
CA VAL A 307 -11.10 27.29 -1.00
C VAL A 307 -11.05 26.53 -2.33
N VAL A 308 -10.82 25.23 -2.24
CA VAL A 308 -10.77 24.32 -3.40
C VAL A 308 -12.16 23.75 -3.70
N ALA A 309 -12.93 23.39 -2.67
CA ALA A 309 -14.31 22.94 -2.82
C ALA A 309 -15.28 24.01 -2.31
N HIS A 310 -15.85 24.79 -3.24
CA HIS A 310 -16.79 25.87 -2.90
C HIS A 310 -18.20 25.39 -2.52
N GLN A 311 -18.53 24.12 -2.78
CA GLN A 311 -19.81 23.55 -2.37
C GLN A 311 -19.72 23.11 -0.90
N GLY A 312 -20.60 23.66 -0.05
CA GLY A 312 -20.70 23.24 1.35
C GLY A 312 -21.31 21.84 1.48
N PHE A 313 -20.70 21.01 2.32
CA PHE A 313 -21.19 19.66 2.65
C PHE A 313 -21.64 19.56 4.11
N ASP A 314 -22.65 18.75 4.40
CA ASP A 314 -23.18 18.57 5.75
C ASP A 314 -22.22 17.73 6.61
N GLU A 315 -21.64 16.69 6.00
CA GLU A 315 -20.60 15.87 6.60
C GLU A 315 -19.49 15.58 5.59
N VAL A 316 -18.29 15.39 6.10
CA VAL A 316 -17.09 15.12 5.30
C VAL A 316 -16.23 14.07 5.98
N ARG A 317 -15.34 13.44 5.24
CA ARG A 317 -14.34 12.48 5.73
C ARG A 317 -12.96 12.86 5.19
N PRO A 318 -11.86 12.40 5.82
CA PRO A 318 -10.52 12.69 5.33
C PRO A 318 -10.36 12.28 3.86
N TYR A 319 -9.56 13.04 3.12
CA TYR A 319 -9.12 12.62 1.80
C TYR A 319 -8.23 11.38 1.94
N ARG A 320 -8.40 10.44 1.01
CA ARG A 320 -7.61 9.22 0.86
C ARG A 320 -7.46 8.91 -0.61
N ALA A 321 -6.23 8.68 -1.06
CA ALA A 321 -5.90 8.46 -2.48
C ALA A 321 -6.52 9.54 -3.41
N GLY A 322 -6.52 10.79 -2.96
CA GLY A 322 -7.02 11.97 -3.67
C GLY A 322 -8.55 12.08 -3.71
N ARG A 323 -9.28 11.38 -2.85
CA ARG A 323 -10.75 11.40 -2.80
C ARG A 323 -11.26 11.50 -1.38
N ALA A 324 -12.33 12.25 -1.18
CA ALA A 324 -13.01 12.32 0.12
C ALA A 324 -14.50 12.02 -0.03
N ALA A 325 -15.01 11.18 0.86
CA ALA A 325 -16.44 10.93 0.96
C ALA A 325 -17.14 12.08 1.69
N VAL A 326 -18.23 12.58 1.11
CA VAL A 326 -18.96 13.76 1.56
C VAL A 326 -20.46 13.48 1.58
N ARG A 327 -21.20 14.15 2.45
CA ARG A 327 -22.66 14.06 2.53
C ARG A 327 -23.29 15.41 2.25
N ARG A 328 -24.34 15.41 1.44
CA ARG A 328 -25.19 16.57 1.22
C ARG A 328 -26.65 16.13 1.17
N GLY A 329 -27.49 16.74 1.99
CA GLY A 329 -28.85 16.28 2.24
C GLY A 329 -28.84 14.85 2.78
N ALA A 330 -29.68 13.99 2.20
CA ALA A 330 -29.84 12.60 2.64
C ALA A 330 -28.78 11.64 2.11
N GLY A 331 -27.90 12.07 1.19
CA GLY A 331 -27.04 11.18 0.43
C GLY A 331 -25.54 11.43 0.63
N TRP A 332 -24.79 10.34 0.73
CA TRP A 332 -23.33 10.31 0.59
C TRP A 332 -22.91 10.27 -0.88
N GLY A 333 -21.77 10.88 -1.16
CA GLY A 333 -21.07 10.91 -2.44
C GLY A 333 -19.57 11.14 -2.19
N ALA A 334 -18.85 11.64 -3.18
CA ALA A 334 -17.42 11.91 -3.06
C ALA A 334 -16.94 13.03 -3.95
N VAL A 335 -15.88 13.71 -3.50
CA VAL A 335 -15.17 14.76 -4.24
C VAL A 335 -13.71 14.37 -4.50
N ASP A 336 -13.13 14.94 -5.56
CA ASP A 336 -11.69 14.91 -5.80
C ASP A 336 -10.95 16.08 -5.13
N THR A 337 -9.62 16.08 -5.27
CA THR A 337 -8.72 17.12 -4.76
C THR A 337 -8.85 18.46 -5.49
N ASN A 338 -9.68 18.55 -6.54
CA ASN A 338 -10.04 19.82 -7.20
C ASN A 338 -11.44 20.29 -6.77
N GLY A 339 -12.03 19.67 -5.74
CA GLY A 339 -13.36 19.98 -5.23
C GLY A 339 -14.50 19.53 -6.15
N ARG A 340 -14.22 18.73 -7.19
CA ARG A 340 -15.26 18.26 -8.12
C ARG A 340 -15.96 17.05 -7.54
N VAL A 341 -17.29 17.05 -7.56
CA VAL A 341 -18.11 15.89 -7.19
C VAL A 341 -17.92 14.79 -8.25
N VAL A 342 -17.15 13.75 -7.90
CA VAL A 342 -16.90 12.60 -8.77
C VAL A 342 -17.87 11.44 -8.51
N VAL A 343 -18.48 11.42 -7.32
CA VAL A 343 -19.58 10.50 -6.99
C VAL A 343 -20.78 11.33 -6.50
N PRO A 344 -21.94 11.27 -7.16
CA PRO A 344 -23.13 12.01 -6.74
C PRO A 344 -23.57 11.67 -5.31
N THR A 345 -24.05 12.67 -4.57
CA THR A 345 -24.55 12.52 -3.19
C THR A 345 -25.94 11.88 -3.18
N ARG A 346 -25.99 10.54 -3.29
CA ARG A 346 -27.24 9.77 -3.39
C ARG A 346 -27.26 8.46 -2.63
N TYR A 347 -26.15 8.07 -1.99
CA TYR A 347 -26.00 6.78 -1.33
C TYR A 347 -26.36 6.89 0.15
N GLY A 348 -27.07 5.90 0.70
CA GLY A 348 -27.43 5.88 2.13
C GLY A 348 -26.22 5.64 3.04
N GLY A 349 -25.22 4.94 2.53
CA GLY A 349 -23.97 4.63 3.21
C GLY A 349 -22.78 4.68 2.25
N PHE A 350 -21.61 4.99 2.80
CA PHE A 350 -20.35 5.09 2.05
C PHE A 350 -19.21 4.64 2.96
N ALA A 351 -19.14 3.38 3.35
CA ALA A 351 -18.15 2.89 4.31
C ALA A 351 -17.68 1.50 3.93
N THR A 352 -16.37 1.33 3.89
CA THR A 352 -15.73 0.15 3.32
C THR A 352 -15.23 -0.76 4.42
N THR A 353 -15.56 -2.04 4.34
CA THR A 353 -15.02 -3.08 5.23
C THR A 353 -14.00 -3.90 4.45
N LEU A 354 -12.82 -4.09 5.03
CA LEU A 354 -11.75 -4.92 4.47
C LEU A 354 -11.84 -6.35 5.03
N SER A 355 -11.23 -7.30 4.32
CA SER A 355 -11.21 -8.72 4.73
C SER A 355 -10.53 -8.97 6.07
N ASP A 356 -9.58 -8.13 6.46
CA ASP A 356 -8.91 -8.18 7.77
C ASP A 356 -9.75 -7.55 8.92
N GLY A 357 -10.98 -7.12 8.64
CA GLY A 357 -11.89 -6.52 9.60
C GLY A 357 -11.73 -5.02 9.80
N ARG A 358 -10.70 -4.39 9.22
CA ARG A 358 -10.57 -2.92 9.27
C ARG A 358 -11.72 -2.26 8.52
N ARG A 359 -12.14 -1.09 9.03
CA ARG A 359 -13.16 -0.24 8.40
C ARG A 359 -12.52 1.05 7.91
N VAL A 360 -12.70 1.33 6.62
CA VAL A 360 -12.23 2.54 5.97
C VAL A 360 -13.41 3.46 5.72
N ALA A 361 -13.30 4.69 6.23
CA ALA A 361 -14.33 5.70 6.09
C ALA A 361 -14.24 6.37 4.70
N GLY A 362 -14.55 5.63 3.64
CA GLY A 362 -14.43 6.12 2.26
C GLY A 362 -13.78 5.11 1.33
N PHE A 363 -12.84 5.61 0.53
CA PHE A 363 -12.04 4.81 -0.39
C PHE A 363 -10.90 4.08 0.32
N THR A 364 -10.63 2.84 -0.12
CA THR A 364 -9.42 2.07 0.19
C THR A 364 -8.19 2.70 -0.48
N ASP A 365 -6.98 2.22 -0.15
CA ASP A 365 -5.74 2.61 -0.84
C ASP A 365 -5.79 2.25 -2.33
N GLU A 366 -6.58 1.23 -2.71
CA GLU A 366 -6.87 0.86 -4.10
C GLU A 366 -7.85 1.79 -4.82
N GLY A 367 -8.45 2.74 -4.11
CA GLY A 367 -9.45 3.65 -4.66
C GLY A 367 -10.81 2.99 -4.89
N LEU A 368 -11.17 1.99 -4.07
CA LEU A 368 -12.50 1.37 -4.09
C LEU A 368 -13.31 1.80 -2.88
N ALA A 369 -14.62 1.94 -3.02
CA ALA A 369 -15.51 2.22 -1.91
C ALA A 369 -16.77 1.36 -1.95
N VAL A 370 -17.21 0.92 -0.77
CA VAL A 370 -18.52 0.27 -0.60
C VAL A 370 -19.58 1.34 -0.37
N VAL A 371 -20.63 1.28 -1.18
CA VAL A 371 -21.78 2.17 -1.11
C VAL A 371 -23.06 1.40 -0.85
N GLU A 372 -24.01 2.04 -0.19
CA GLU A 372 -25.29 1.43 0.15
C GLU A 372 -26.46 2.14 -0.54
N VAL A 373 -27.38 1.36 -1.10
CA VAL A 373 -28.68 1.81 -1.62
C VAL A 373 -29.75 0.85 -1.07
N ASN A 374 -30.72 1.38 -0.32
CA ASN A 374 -31.84 0.62 0.23
C ASN A 374 -31.42 -0.66 0.98
N GLY A 375 -30.38 -0.59 1.82
CA GLY A 375 -29.88 -1.75 2.58
C GLY A 375 -29.11 -2.78 1.74
N ARG A 376 -28.80 -2.50 0.47
CA ARG A 376 -27.93 -3.31 -0.39
C ARG A 376 -26.63 -2.57 -0.67
N GLN A 377 -25.54 -3.29 -0.59
CA GLN A 377 -24.18 -2.82 -0.78
C GLN A 377 -23.67 -3.18 -2.19
N GLY A 378 -22.93 -2.24 -2.77
CA GLY A 378 -22.19 -2.38 -4.02
C GLY A 378 -20.81 -1.73 -3.89
N VAL A 379 -19.99 -1.87 -4.93
CA VAL A 379 -18.62 -1.31 -4.99
C VAL A 379 -18.52 -0.35 -6.16
N LEU A 380 -17.92 0.81 -5.92
CA LEU A 380 -17.51 1.73 -6.96
C LEU A 380 -16.01 2.01 -6.90
N ASP A 381 -15.47 2.45 -8.03
CA ASP A 381 -14.10 2.95 -8.14
C ASP A 381 -14.00 4.46 -7.87
N ARG A 382 -12.77 4.98 -7.81
CA ARG A 382 -12.45 6.42 -7.62
C ARG A 382 -13.04 7.39 -8.64
N THR A 383 -13.56 6.89 -9.77
CA THR A 383 -14.26 7.68 -10.80
C THR A 383 -15.77 7.70 -10.58
N GLY A 384 -16.28 6.89 -9.65
CA GLY A 384 -17.70 6.70 -9.40
C GLY A 384 -18.36 5.65 -10.28
N ARG A 385 -17.58 4.91 -11.07
CA ARG A 385 -18.09 3.79 -11.85
C ARG A 385 -18.38 2.61 -10.92
N MET A 386 -19.57 2.03 -11.06
CA MET A 386 -19.92 0.79 -10.36
C MET A 386 -19.08 -0.37 -10.89
N VAL A 387 -18.41 -1.07 -9.98
CA VAL A 387 -17.75 -2.36 -10.20
C VAL A 387 -18.70 -3.48 -9.82
N VAL A 388 -19.44 -3.33 -8.71
CA VAL A 388 -20.47 -4.25 -8.26
C VAL A 388 -21.73 -3.44 -7.98
N GLU A 389 -22.83 -3.76 -8.66
CA GLU A 389 -24.11 -3.09 -8.42
C GLU A 389 -24.62 -3.35 -6.99
N PRO A 390 -25.40 -2.43 -6.38
CA PRO A 390 -25.91 -2.61 -5.02
C PRO A 390 -26.95 -3.75 -4.96
N ALA A 391 -26.48 -4.97 -4.74
CA ALA A 391 -27.30 -6.18 -4.75
C ALA A 391 -27.13 -7.04 -3.49
N HIS A 392 -26.07 -6.80 -2.70
CA HIS A 392 -25.69 -7.69 -1.60
C HIS A 392 -25.94 -7.05 -0.24
N PRO A 393 -26.62 -7.72 0.72
CA PRO A 393 -26.79 -7.17 2.06
C PRO A 393 -25.46 -6.86 2.77
N VAL A 394 -24.44 -7.68 2.53
CA VAL A 394 -23.09 -7.49 3.09
C VAL A 394 -22.05 -7.67 1.99
N LEU A 395 -21.08 -6.75 1.93
CA LEU A 395 -19.96 -6.77 1.01
C LEU A 395 -18.67 -6.37 1.72
N VAL A 396 -17.61 -7.15 1.49
CA VAL A 396 -16.27 -6.93 2.05
C VAL A 396 -15.25 -6.93 0.92
N ILE A 397 -14.35 -5.94 0.91
CA ILE A 397 -13.27 -5.87 -0.06
C ILE A 397 -12.13 -6.78 0.39
N HIS A 398 -11.81 -7.77 -0.43
CA HIS A 398 -10.62 -8.60 -0.30
C HIS A 398 -9.60 -8.20 -1.37
N PRO A 399 -8.28 -8.37 -1.17
CA PRO A 399 -7.28 -7.91 -2.15
C PRO A 399 -7.38 -8.56 -3.55
N VAL A 400 -8.07 -9.70 -3.68
CA VAL A 400 -8.25 -10.40 -4.97
C VAL A 400 -9.69 -10.70 -5.36
N ALA A 401 -10.66 -10.34 -4.53
CA ALA A 401 -12.09 -10.63 -4.75
C ALA A 401 -12.98 -9.64 -4.00
N PHE A 402 -14.29 -9.70 -4.19
CA PHE A 402 -15.27 -9.08 -3.30
C PHE A 402 -16.03 -10.20 -2.59
N LEU A 403 -15.91 -10.28 -1.26
CA LEU A 403 -16.69 -11.25 -0.50
C LEU A 403 -18.10 -10.70 -0.33
N VAL A 404 -19.11 -11.53 -0.60
CA VAL A 404 -20.52 -11.15 -0.54
C VAL A 404 -21.27 -12.08 0.38
N GLY A 405 -22.19 -11.53 1.16
CA GLY A 405 -23.05 -12.27 2.08
C GLY A 405 -24.53 -11.98 1.86
N ASP A 406 -25.41 -12.96 2.07
CA ASP A 406 -26.88 -12.77 1.98
C ASP A 406 -27.52 -12.18 3.23
N GLY A 407 -26.75 -11.89 4.28
CA GLY A 407 -27.25 -11.45 5.58
C GLY A 407 -27.92 -12.56 6.41
N GLY A 408 -28.12 -13.75 5.84
CA GLY A 408 -28.59 -14.96 6.52
C GLY A 408 -27.45 -15.88 6.97
N GLY A 409 -26.20 -15.42 6.83
CA GLY A 409 -24.99 -16.14 7.23
C GLY A 409 -24.33 -16.94 6.12
N ARG A 410 -24.84 -16.90 4.87
CA ARG A 410 -24.13 -17.53 3.74
C ARG A 410 -23.23 -16.53 3.03
N TRP A 411 -22.09 -17.03 2.60
CA TRP A 411 -21.03 -16.27 1.94
C TRP A 411 -20.61 -16.89 0.62
N GLY A 412 -20.15 -16.02 -0.27
CA GLY A 412 -19.55 -16.33 -1.57
C GLY A 412 -18.61 -15.20 -1.99
N ALA A 413 -18.19 -15.20 -3.24
CA ALA A 413 -17.29 -14.17 -3.77
C ALA A 413 -17.59 -13.80 -5.22
N LEU A 414 -17.32 -12.53 -5.53
CA LEU A 414 -17.20 -12.01 -6.88
C LEU A 414 -15.72 -11.78 -7.19
N ASP A 415 -15.35 -11.87 -8.47
CA ASP A 415 -14.02 -11.48 -8.92
C ASP A 415 -13.84 -9.94 -8.88
N ARG A 416 -12.67 -9.46 -9.30
CA ARG A 416 -12.36 -8.00 -9.30
C ARG A 416 -13.09 -7.20 -10.38
N HIS A 417 -13.85 -7.86 -11.25
CA HIS A 417 -14.73 -7.25 -12.24
C HIS A 417 -16.19 -7.25 -11.81
N GLY A 418 -16.52 -7.90 -10.68
CA GLY A 418 -17.87 -8.02 -10.16
C GLY A 418 -18.62 -9.25 -10.69
N GLU A 419 -17.93 -10.16 -11.38
CA GLU A 419 -18.51 -11.38 -11.90
C GLU A 419 -18.48 -12.50 -10.85
N PRO A 420 -19.43 -13.45 -10.85
CA PRO A 420 -19.45 -14.56 -9.91
C PRO A 420 -18.15 -15.37 -9.94
N LEU A 421 -17.54 -15.57 -8.76
CA LEU A 421 -16.32 -16.37 -8.59
C LEU A 421 -16.57 -17.60 -7.71
N ILE A 422 -17.25 -17.42 -6.58
CA ILE A 422 -17.63 -18.49 -5.65
C ILE A 422 -19.11 -18.32 -5.32
N ASP A 423 -19.86 -19.40 -5.47
CA ASP A 423 -21.29 -19.42 -5.16
C ASP A 423 -21.55 -19.12 -3.67
N LEU A 424 -22.73 -18.58 -3.38
CA LEU A 424 -23.12 -18.17 -2.04
C LEU A 424 -23.57 -19.36 -1.15
N VAL A 425 -22.64 -20.28 -0.88
CA VAL A 425 -22.91 -21.56 -0.20
C VAL A 425 -22.15 -21.74 1.11
N HIS A 426 -21.10 -20.96 1.36
CA HIS A 426 -20.24 -21.10 2.53
C HIS A 426 -20.87 -20.53 3.79
N ARG A 427 -20.55 -21.11 4.95
CA ARG A 427 -21.18 -20.75 6.24
C ARG A 427 -20.55 -19.54 6.90
N ASP A 428 -19.33 -19.20 6.50
CA ASP A 428 -18.58 -18.06 6.99
C ASP A 428 -17.59 -17.57 5.93
N ARG A 429 -16.90 -16.48 6.27
CA ARG A 429 -15.92 -15.85 5.38
C ARG A 429 -14.64 -16.67 5.24
N ASP A 430 -14.25 -17.41 6.27
CA ASP A 430 -12.97 -18.10 6.32
C ASP A 430 -12.97 -19.28 5.34
N GLU A 431 -14.11 -19.97 5.20
CA GLU A 431 -14.32 -20.98 4.15
C GLU A 431 -14.16 -20.39 2.73
N VAL A 432 -14.73 -19.21 2.47
CA VAL A 432 -14.58 -18.53 1.17
C VAL A 432 -13.13 -18.13 0.91
N LEU A 433 -12.44 -17.61 1.93
CA LEU A 433 -11.04 -17.24 1.83
C LEU A 433 -10.15 -18.46 1.53
N ALA A 434 -10.40 -19.60 2.18
CA ALA A 434 -9.70 -20.85 1.90
C ALA A 434 -9.95 -21.36 0.47
N GLU A 435 -11.15 -21.13 -0.08
CA GLU A 435 -11.43 -21.44 -1.48
C GLU A 435 -10.73 -20.50 -2.46
N ILE A 436 -10.73 -19.18 -2.20
CA ILE A 436 -9.97 -18.21 -2.97
C ILE A 436 -8.48 -18.59 -3.00
N GLU A 437 -7.90 -18.96 -1.87
CA GLU A 437 -6.50 -19.41 -1.82
C GLU A 437 -6.26 -20.65 -2.68
N ARG A 438 -7.18 -21.62 -2.67
CA ARG A 438 -7.11 -22.79 -3.56
C ARG A 438 -7.19 -22.41 -5.04
N LEU A 439 -7.98 -21.39 -5.41
CA LEU A 439 -8.09 -20.90 -6.78
C LEU A 439 -6.85 -20.09 -7.23
N LEU A 440 -6.10 -19.51 -6.28
CA LEU A 440 -4.91 -18.71 -6.54
C LEU A 440 -3.60 -19.50 -6.51
N THR A 441 -3.65 -20.84 -6.48
CA THR A 441 -2.51 -21.71 -6.10
C THR A 441 -1.27 -21.62 -7.00
N ASP A 442 -1.32 -21.03 -8.20
CA ASP A 442 -0.25 -21.21 -9.20
C ASP A 442 0.62 -19.99 -9.55
N ALA A 443 0.54 -18.85 -8.84
CA ALA A 443 1.40 -17.70 -9.17
C ALA A 443 2.05 -17.05 -7.95
N SER A 444 3.20 -17.58 -7.52
CA SER A 444 4.15 -16.78 -6.75
C SER A 444 4.58 -15.58 -7.61
N PRO A 445 4.53 -14.35 -7.09
CA PRO A 445 4.98 -13.21 -7.86
C PRO A 445 6.48 -13.38 -8.15
N VAL A 446 6.83 -13.34 -9.43
CA VAL A 446 8.23 -13.26 -9.87
C VAL A 446 8.78 -11.93 -9.38
N LEU A 447 9.70 -11.94 -8.41
CA LEU A 447 10.29 -10.74 -7.80
C LEU A 447 11.81 -10.71 -7.97
#